data_AF-L9X893-F1
#
_entry.id   AF-L9X893-F1
#
_cell.length_a   1.000
_cell.length_b   1.000
_cell.length_c   1.000
_cell.angle_alpha   90.00
_cell.angle_beta   90.00
_cell.angle_gamma   90.00
#
_symmetry.space_group_name_H-M   'P 1'
#
loop_
_entity.id
_entity.type
_entity.pdbx_description
1 polymer ?
#
loop_
_entity_poly.entity_id
_entity_poly.type
_entity_poly.pdbx_seq_one_letter_code
_entity_poly.pdbx_strand_id
1 'polypeptide(L)'
;MRVRAWPVAGVAFGVLWVFVRGSTLEPTTLLGQFLGGLAVGLPIAYLFRRLYVDRVDLGRLLGVSPAVAGYLGAFGWELVRANVDVAYRVLSPGMPIEPDVILVPLRVESAAAVTVIANSITITPGTVTLDHDGDANALYVHVIDGRAPADVAAPIRSWEDYALEIFDERRSPTDPEPDIVTGREAEDRARERGVEPESERRSSDDE
;
A
#
# COMPACT_ATOMS: atom_id res chain seq x y z
N MET A 1 -21.97 -7.22 -11.07
CA MET A 1 -22.14 -6.99 -12.52
C MET A 1 -20.82 -6.49 -13.09
N ARG A 2 -20.21 -7.23 -14.01
CA ARG A 2 -18.94 -6.84 -14.63
C ARG A 2 -19.19 -5.89 -15.80
N VAL A 3 -18.74 -4.65 -15.67
CA VAL A 3 -18.80 -3.64 -16.74
C VAL A 3 -17.40 -3.33 -17.23
N ARG A 4 -17.29 -2.73 -18.42
CA ARG A 4 -16.00 -2.21 -18.91
C ARG A 4 -15.55 -1.09 -17.96
N ALA A 5 -14.25 -0.96 -17.70
CA ALA A 5 -13.76 0.05 -16.76
C ALA A 5 -13.87 1.48 -17.29
N TRP A 6 -13.71 1.70 -18.60
CA TRP A 6 -13.63 3.04 -19.18
C TRP A 6 -14.89 3.92 -19.00
N PRO A 7 -16.15 3.42 -19.04
CA PRO A 7 -17.31 4.24 -18.73
C PRO A 7 -17.36 4.61 -17.25
N VAL A 8 -16.95 3.69 -16.36
CA VAL A 8 -16.86 3.94 -14.91
C VAL A 8 -15.84 5.03 -14.64
N ALA A 9 -14.67 4.94 -15.27
CA ALA A 9 -13.62 5.96 -15.19
C ALA A 9 -14.11 7.33 -15.74
N GLY A 10 -14.81 7.34 -16.88
CA GLY A 10 -15.38 8.57 -17.44
C GLY A 10 -16.44 9.21 -16.53
N VAL A 11 -17.30 8.41 -15.90
CA VAL A 11 -18.28 8.89 -14.91
C VAL A 11 -17.58 9.41 -13.66
N ALA A 12 -16.59 8.68 -13.14
CA ALA A 12 -15.79 9.11 -12.00
C ALA A 12 -15.07 10.44 -12.29
N PHE A 13 -14.55 10.61 -13.50
CA PHE A 13 -13.97 11.88 -13.95
C PHE A 13 -15.01 13.01 -13.96
N GLY A 14 -16.22 12.76 -14.45
CA GLY A 14 -17.31 13.73 -14.41
C GLY A 14 -17.67 14.18 -13.00
N VAL A 15 -17.72 13.25 -12.04
CA VAL A 15 -17.94 13.56 -10.62
C VAL A 15 -16.77 14.36 -10.05
N LEU A 16 -15.53 13.92 -10.32
CA LEU A 16 -14.32 14.59 -9.88
C LEU A 16 -14.23 16.03 -10.43
N TRP A 17 -14.64 16.24 -11.69
CA TRP A 17 -14.66 17.54 -12.34
C TRP A 17 -15.52 18.55 -11.58
N VAL A 18 -16.74 18.14 -11.18
CA VAL A 18 -17.65 18.96 -10.37
C VAL A 18 -17.01 19.31 -9.02
N PHE A 19 -16.41 18.31 -8.37
CA PHE A 19 -15.77 18.48 -7.07
C PHE A 19 -14.59 19.48 -7.14
N VAL A 20 -13.70 19.32 -8.13
CA VAL A 20 -12.51 20.18 -8.30
C VAL A 20 -12.87 21.61 -8.70
N ARG A 21 -13.93 21.80 -9.49
CA ARG A 21 -14.35 23.13 -9.96
C ARG A 21 -14.96 24.00 -8.87
N GLY A 22 -15.32 23.44 -7.70
CA GLY A 22 -15.90 24.20 -6.59
C GLY A 22 -17.20 24.91 -6.98
N SER A 23 -18.18 24.15 -7.47
CA SER A 23 -19.45 24.70 -7.96
C SER A 23 -20.35 25.24 -6.85
N THR A 24 -21.13 26.28 -7.19
CA THR A 24 -22.33 26.63 -6.42
C THR A 24 -23.31 25.46 -6.46
N LEU A 25 -24.03 25.20 -5.36
CA LEU A 25 -24.98 24.08 -5.22
C LEU A 25 -26.27 24.25 -6.05
N GLU A 26 -26.23 25.07 -7.10
CA GLU A 26 -27.35 25.25 -8.00
C GLU A 26 -27.47 24.03 -8.93
N PRO A 27 -28.63 23.34 -9.00
CA PRO A 27 -28.78 22.09 -9.74
C PRO A 27 -28.42 22.18 -11.23
N THR A 28 -28.70 23.34 -11.85
CA THR A 28 -28.39 23.65 -13.26
C THR A 28 -26.89 23.71 -13.51
N THR A 29 -26.16 24.39 -12.62
CA THR A 29 -24.70 24.53 -12.67
C THR A 29 -24.02 23.19 -12.41
N LEU A 30 -24.49 22.43 -11.43
CA LEU A 30 -23.99 21.08 -11.13
C LEU A 30 -24.15 20.13 -12.33
N LEU A 31 -25.35 20.09 -12.94
CA LEU A 31 -25.61 19.24 -14.09
C LEU A 31 -24.77 19.65 -15.30
N GLY A 32 -24.66 20.95 -15.59
CA GLY A 32 -23.85 21.45 -16.70
C GLY A 32 -22.36 21.10 -16.54
N GLN A 33 -21.83 21.21 -15.32
CA GLN A 33 -20.44 20.85 -15.03
C GLN A 33 -20.20 19.35 -15.09
N PHE A 34 -21.12 18.54 -14.57
CA PHE A 34 -21.03 17.08 -14.66
C PHE A 34 -21.05 16.61 -16.11
N LEU A 35 -21.96 17.14 -16.93
CA LEU A 35 -22.05 16.84 -18.36
C LEU A 35 -20.81 17.30 -19.12
N GLY A 36 -20.28 18.48 -18.81
CA GLY A 36 -19.00 18.95 -19.36
C GLY A 36 -17.84 18.04 -18.99
N GLY A 37 -17.78 17.61 -17.72
CA GLY A 37 -16.81 16.63 -17.23
C GLY A 37 -16.94 15.29 -17.93
N LEU A 38 -18.16 14.78 -18.16
CA LEU A 38 -18.40 13.55 -18.93
C LEU A 38 -17.98 13.69 -20.39
N ALA A 39 -18.29 14.82 -21.02
CA ALA A 39 -17.95 15.08 -22.43
C ALA A 39 -16.44 15.05 -22.67
N VAL A 40 -15.64 15.47 -21.69
CA VAL A 40 -14.17 15.40 -21.73
C VAL A 40 -13.66 14.04 -21.22
N GLY A 41 -14.23 13.55 -20.13
CA GLY A 41 -13.79 12.35 -19.41
C GLY A 41 -14.01 11.05 -20.18
N LEU A 42 -15.13 10.90 -20.91
CA LEU A 42 -15.41 9.68 -21.68
C LEU A 42 -14.43 9.47 -22.84
N PRO A 43 -14.13 10.48 -23.69
CA PRO A 43 -13.08 10.35 -24.71
C PRO A 43 -11.71 10.02 -24.14
N ILE A 44 -11.31 10.69 -23.05
CA ILE A 44 -10.02 10.43 -22.38
C ILE A 44 -9.99 9.00 -21.83
N ALA A 45 -11.03 8.59 -21.10
CA ALA A 45 -11.13 7.25 -20.54
C ALA A 45 -11.14 6.17 -21.64
N TYR A 46 -11.76 6.44 -22.78
CA TYR A 46 -11.73 5.54 -23.93
C TYR A 46 -10.33 5.45 -24.56
N LEU A 47 -9.64 6.58 -24.73
CA LEU A 47 -8.29 6.64 -25.31
C LEU A 47 -7.29 5.88 -24.44
N PHE A 48 -7.32 6.10 -23.13
CA PHE A 48 -6.41 5.50 -22.17
C PHE A 48 -6.93 4.18 -21.56
N ARG A 49 -8.00 3.59 -22.11
CA ARG A 49 -8.61 2.35 -21.56
C ARG A 49 -7.63 1.17 -21.42
N ARG A 50 -6.56 1.16 -22.22
CA ARG A 50 -5.53 0.10 -22.21
C ARG A 50 -4.55 0.22 -21.03
N LEU A 51 -4.52 1.35 -20.33
CA LEU A 51 -3.63 1.56 -19.18
C LEU A 51 -4.23 1.06 -17.86
N TYR A 52 -5.52 0.71 -17.84
CA TYR A 52 -6.23 0.31 -16.63
C TYR A 52 -6.84 -1.08 -16.81
N VAL A 53 -7.32 -1.67 -15.71
CA VAL A 53 -8.00 -2.98 -15.70
C VAL A 53 -9.17 -2.97 -16.68
N ASP A 54 -9.31 -4.01 -17.51
CA ASP A 54 -10.30 -4.03 -18.59
C ASP A 54 -11.76 -4.01 -18.10
N ARG A 55 -12.02 -4.63 -16.95
CA ARG A 55 -13.37 -4.80 -16.40
C ARG A 55 -13.39 -4.60 -14.90
N VAL A 56 -14.46 -3.97 -14.42
CA VAL A 56 -14.73 -3.72 -13.01
C VAL A 56 -16.02 -4.41 -12.63
N ASP A 57 -16.04 -5.11 -11.50
CA ASP A 57 -17.26 -5.71 -10.96
C ASP A 57 -17.90 -4.79 -9.91
N LEU A 58 -18.96 -4.07 -10.30
CA LEU A 58 -19.66 -3.14 -9.39
C LEU A 58 -20.27 -3.86 -8.18
N GLY A 59 -20.69 -5.11 -8.35
CA GLY A 59 -21.31 -5.86 -7.24
C GLY A 59 -20.27 -6.21 -6.18
N ARG A 60 -19.08 -6.59 -6.63
CA ARG A 60 -17.94 -6.84 -5.75
C ARG A 60 -17.43 -5.57 -5.09
N LEU A 61 -17.37 -4.45 -5.82
CA LEU A 61 -16.97 -3.15 -5.29
C LEU A 61 -17.81 -2.71 -4.08
N LEU A 62 -19.12 -2.96 -4.14
CA LEU A 62 -20.01 -2.73 -3.00
C LEU A 62 -19.82 -3.78 -1.89
N GLY A 63 -19.59 -5.03 -2.26
CA GLY A 63 -19.37 -6.13 -1.31
C GLY A 63 -18.10 -5.98 -0.47
N VAL A 64 -17.00 -5.50 -1.06
CA VAL A 64 -15.73 -5.26 -0.34
C VAL A 64 -15.68 -3.91 0.38
N SER A 65 -16.72 -3.09 0.27
CA SER A 65 -16.73 -1.76 0.90
C SER A 65 -16.53 -1.77 2.43
N PRO A 66 -17.02 -2.77 3.20
CA PRO A 66 -16.71 -2.87 4.63
C PRO A 66 -15.23 -3.18 4.88
N ALA A 67 -14.63 -4.08 4.10
CA ALA A 67 -13.21 -4.40 4.20
C ALA A 67 -12.33 -3.20 3.83
N VAL A 68 -12.70 -2.43 2.80
CA VAL A 68 -12.04 -1.17 2.44
C VAL A 68 -12.14 -0.16 3.58
N ALA A 69 -13.32 0.01 4.19
CA ALA A 69 -13.48 0.90 5.33
C ALA A 69 -12.66 0.45 6.55
N GLY A 70 -12.60 -0.86 6.80
CA GLY A 70 -11.76 -1.48 7.83
C GLY A 70 -10.27 -1.21 7.60
N TYR A 71 -9.79 -1.45 6.38
CA TYR A 71 -8.42 -1.12 5.97
C TYR A 71 -8.11 0.36 6.22
N LEU A 72 -8.95 1.27 5.72
CA LEU A 72 -8.74 2.72 5.86
C LEU A 72 -8.77 3.16 7.33
N GLY A 73 -9.62 2.54 8.16
CA GLY A 73 -9.67 2.80 9.59
C GLY A 73 -8.40 2.33 10.32
N ALA A 74 -7.97 1.09 10.08
CA ALA A 74 -6.77 0.52 10.66
C ALA A 74 -5.51 1.28 10.22
N PHE A 75 -5.39 1.57 8.92
CA PHE A 75 -4.32 2.38 8.36
C PHE A 75 -4.34 3.81 8.89
N GLY A 76 -5.50 4.45 8.94
CA GLY A 76 -5.61 5.83 9.46
C GLY A 76 -5.27 5.93 10.94
N TRP A 77 -5.64 4.93 11.74
CA TRP A 77 -5.24 4.86 13.15
C TRP A 77 -3.72 4.76 13.30
N GLU A 78 -3.09 3.85 12.56
CA GLU A 78 -1.63 3.69 12.62
C GLU A 78 -0.91 4.93 12.10
N LEU A 79 -1.44 5.57 11.05
CA LEU A 79 -0.91 6.82 10.52
C LEU A 79 -0.87 7.90 11.61
N VAL A 80 -1.94 8.07 12.39
CA VAL A 80 -1.97 9.03 13.51
C VAL A 80 -0.96 8.65 14.58
N ARG A 81 -0.92 7.37 14.97
CA ARG A 81 0.01 6.85 15.99
C ARG A 81 1.48 7.09 15.60
N ALA A 82 1.85 6.73 14.37
CA ALA A 82 3.19 6.89 13.84
C ALA A 82 3.61 8.37 13.73
N ASN A 83 2.68 9.27 13.35
CA ASN A 83 2.95 10.71 13.39
C ASN A 83 3.29 11.20 14.81
N VAL A 84 2.55 10.73 15.82
CA VAL A 84 2.81 11.09 17.23
C VAL A 84 4.16 10.52 17.70
N ASP A 85 4.47 9.28 17.36
CA ASP A 85 5.75 8.64 17.70
C ASP A 85 6.95 9.38 17.08
N VAL A 86 6.90 9.68 15.78
CA VAL A 86 7.95 10.45 15.11
C VAL A 86 8.08 11.85 15.71
N ALA A 87 6.96 12.54 15.98
CA ALA A 87 6.99 13.85 16.63
C ALA A 87 7.65 13.79 18.03
N TYR A 88 7.34 12.76 18.81
CA TYR A 88 7.97 12.54 20.12
C TYR A 88 9.49 12.33 19.99
N ARG A 89 9.93 11.52 19.03
CA ARG A 89 11.36 11.24 18.81
C ARG A 89 12.14 12.47 18.39
N VAL A 90 11.57 13.31 17.53
CA VAL A 90 12.17 14.58 17.09
C VAL A 90 12.28 15.58 18.25
N LEU A 91 11.29 15.63 19.15
CA LEU A 91 11.29 16.53 20.31
C LEU A 91 12.13 16.01 21.48
N SER A 92 12.43 14.71 21.51
CA SER A 92 13.22 14.09 22.57
C SER A 92 14.70 14.50 22.45
N PRO A 93 15.31 15.08 23.50
CA PRO A 93 16.73 15.47 23.47
C PRO A 93 17.69 14.31 23.22
N GLY A 94 17.27 13.10 23.57
CA GLY A 94 18.06 11.87 23.41
C GLY A 94 17.94 11.23 22.02
N MET A 95 17.07 11.74 21.14
CA MET A 95 16.82 11.25 19.78
C MET A 95 16.90 9.71 19.68
N PRO A 96 15.97 8.97 20.32
CA PRO A 96 16.08 7.52 20.47
C PRO A 96 15.69 6.80 19.17
N ILE A 97 16.55 6.90 18.15
CA ILE A 97 16.43 6.26 16.85
C ILE A 97 17.54 5.21 16.68
N GLU A 98 17.20 4.10 16.03
CA GLU A 98 18.15 3.04 15.70
C GLU A 98 17.73 2.47 14.34
N PRO A 99 18.13 3.12 13.24
CA PRO A 99 17.65 2.75 11.92
C PRO A 99 18.08 1.34 11.52
N ASP A 100 17.20 0.62 10.83
CA ASP A 100 17.46 -0.74 10.37
C ASP A 100 16.75 -1.02 9.04
N VAL A 101 17.10 -2.10 8.37
CA VAL A 101 16.37 -2.65 7.24
C VAL A 101 15.86 -4.04 7.62
N ILE A 102 14.54 -4.19 7.59
CA ILE A 102 13.87 -5.46 7.91
C ILE A 102 13.23 -6.02 6.65
N LEU A 103 13.17 -7.35 6.58
CA LEU A 103 12.49 -8.07 5.52
C LEU A 103 11.12 -8.50 6.01
N VAL A 104 10.07 -8.02 5.33
CA VAL A 104 8.67 -8.29 5.66
C VAL A 104 8.08 -9.20 4.59
N PRO A 105 7.98 -10.52 4.82
CA PRO A 105 7.38 -11.40 3.83
C PRO A 105 5.86 -11.20 3.79
N LEU A 106 5.31 -11.15 2.58
CA LEU A 106 3.92 -10.81 2.30
C LEU A 106 3.03 -12.05 2.17
N ARG A 107 1.77 -11.89 2.57
CA ARG A 107 0.69 -12.85 2.32
C ARG A 107 -0.05 -12.57 1.02
N VAL A 108 -0.15 -11.30 0.65
CA VAL A 108 -0.72 -10.85 -0.63
C VAL A 108 0.21 -11.17 -1.79
N GLU A 109 -0.34 -11.48 -2.97
CA GLU A 109 0.45 -11.90 -4.14
C GLU A 109 0.18 -11.01 -5.37
N SER A 110 -1.01 -10.41 -5.49
CA SER A 110 -1.30 -9.55 -6.64
C SER A 110 -0.48 -8.27 -6.60
N ALA A 111 0.03 -7.85 -7.75
CA ALA A 111 0.83 -6.62 -7.87
C ALA A 111 0.09 -5.39 -7.31
N ALA A 112 -1.24 -5.34 -7.44
CA ALA A 112 -2.06 -4.25 -6.89
C ALA A 112 -2.09 -4.28 -5.35
N ALA A 113 -2.26 -5.46 -4.74
CA ALA A 113 -2.25 -5.61 -3.28
C ALA A 113 -0.87 -5.30 -2.69
N VAL A 114 0.19 -5.88 -3.27
CA VAL A 114 1.59 -5.59 -2.90
C VAL A 114 1.87 -4.09 -2.96
N THR A 115 1.45 -3.42 -4.04
CA THR A 115 1.62 -1.97 -4.21
C THR A 115 0.86 -1.18 -3.14
N VAL A 116 -0.35 -1.59 -2.76
CA VAL A 116 -1.11 -0.91 -1.70
C VAL A 116 -0.42 -1.06 -0.34
N ILE A 117 0.05 -2.26 0.00
CA ILE A 117 0.79 -2.50 1.24
C ILE A 117 2.10 -1.69 1.27
N ALA A 118 2.90 -1.73 0.21
CA ALA A 118 4.15 -0.97 0.09
C ALA A 118 3.93 0.54 0.24
N ASN A 119 2.88 1.09 -0.37
CA ASN A 119 2.54 2.50 -0.23
C ASN A 119 2.06 2.84 1.18
N SER A 120 1.27 1.97 1.82
CA SER A 120 0.84 2.17 3.21
C SER A 120 2.02 2.15 4.19
N ILE A 121 3.01 1.28 3.98
CA ILE A 121 4.26 1.30 4.75
C ILE A 121 5.00 2.62 4.52
N THR A 122 5.12 3.07 3.28
CA THR A 122 5.88 4.30 2.95
C THR A 122 5.21 5.57 3.46
N ILE A 123 3.88 5.61 3.54
CA ILE A 123 3.13 6.76 4.06
C ILE A 123 3.17 6.81 5.58
N THR A 124 3.33 5.67 6.25
CA THR A 124 3.45 5.59 7.71
C THR A 124 4.79 6.21 8.16
N PRO A 125 4.79 7.32 8.90
CA PRO A 125 6.03 7.98 9.29
C PRO A 125 6.95 7.06 10.09
N GLY A 126 8.25 7.10 9.77
CA GLY A 126 9.25 6.24 10.40
C GLY A 126 9.49 4.92 9.66
N THR A 127 8.78 4.66 8.55
CA THR A 127 9.03 3.52 7.67
C THR A 127 9.06 3.92 6.20
N VAL A 128 9.86 3.22 5.39
CA VAL A 128 9.95 3.41 3.94
C VAL A 128 10.14 2.06 3.26
N THR A 129 9.35 1.75 2.24
CA THR A 129 9.60 0.55 1.41
C THR A 129 10.74 0.84 0.42
N LEU A 130 11.74 -0.03 0.40
CA LEU A 130 12.93 0.10 -0.47
C LEU A 130 12.76 -0.69 -1.77
N ASP A 131 12.39 -1.96 -1.65
CA ASP A 131 12.26 -2.88 -2.79
C ASP A 131 11.30 -4.03 -2.49
N HIS A 132 10.83 -4.70 -3.55
CA HIS A 132 10.02 -5.90 -3.49
C HIS A 132 10.75 -7.07 -4.17
N ASP A 133 11.11 -8.08 -3.36
CA ASP A 133 11.60 -9.35 -3.86
C ASP A 133 10.42 -10.21 -4.31
N GLY A 134 10.28 -10.37 -5.62
CA GLY A 134 9.23 -11.19 -6.23
C GLY A 134 9.42 -12.70 -6.06
N ASP A 135 10.64 -13.17 -5.85
CA ASP A 135 10.94 -14.60 -5.66
C ASP A 135 10.61 -15.02 -4.21
N ALA A 136 10.97 -14.18 -3.23
CA ALA A 136 10.63 -14.39 -1.82
C ALA A 136 9.22 -13.90 -1.44
N ASN A 137 8.55 -13.14 -2.32
CA ASN A 137 7.32 -12.39 -2.04
C ASN A 137 7.44 -11.55 -0.75
N ALA A 138 8.44 -10.68 -0.71
CA ALA A 138 8.80 -9.93 0.49
C ALA A 138 9.17 -8.47 0.19
N LEU A 139 8.96 -7.58 1.16
CA LEU A 139 9.36 -6.18 1.07
C LEU A 139 10.58 -5.92 1.95
N TYR A 140 11.58 -5.26 1.37
CA TYR A 140 12.64 -4.62 2.15
C TYR A 140 12.11 -3.29 2.67
N VAL A 141 12.07 -3.14 3.99
CA VAL A 141 11.53 -1.96 4.65
C VAL A 141 12.61 -1.32 5.51
N HIS A 142 12.91 -0.06 5.22
CA HIS A 142 13.71 0.76 6.11
C HIS A 142 12.85 1.29 7.24
N VAL A 143 13.34 1.17 8.47
CA VAL A 143 12.67 1.65 9.68
C VAL A 143 13.58 2.61 10.42
N ILE A 144 13.02 3.67 11.00
CA ILE A 144 13.78 4.66 11.80
C ILE A 144 14.16 4.11 13.18
N ASP A 145 13.51 3.04 13.63
CA ASP A 145 13.81 2.31 14.86
C ASP A 145 13.50 0.82 14.70
N GLY A 146 14.57 0.04 14.56
CA GLY A 146 14.53 -1.40 14.39
C GLY A 146 14.57 -2.20 15.70
N ARG A 147 14.48 -1.56 16.87
CA ARG A 147 14.58 -2.28 18.16
C ARG A 147 13.42 -3.25 18.42
N ALA A 148 12.26 -3.02 17.79
CA ALA A 148 11.08 -3.89 17.89
C ALA A 148 10.46 -4.14 16.50
N PRO A 149 11.07 -4.99 15.66
CA PRO A 149 10.57 -5.29 14.31
C PRO A 149 9.14 -5.84 14.29
N ALA A 150 8.75 -6.58 15.34
CA ALA A 150 7.41 -7.11 15.51
C ALA A 150 6.34 -5.99 15.62
N ASP A 151 6.68 -4.86 16.25
CA ASP A 151 5.75 -3.72 16.37
C ASP A 151 5.52 -3.03 15.02
N VAL A 152 6.53 -3.04 14.14
CA VAL A 152 6.41 -2.52 12.77
C VAL A 152 5.57 -3.45 11.90
N ALA A 153 5.70 -4.76 12.10
CA ALA A 153 4.97 -5.74 11.30
C ALA A 153 3.52 -5.92 11.70
N ALA A 154 3.16 -5.73 12.98
CA ALA A 154 1.79 -5.95 13.45
C ALA A 154 0.72 -5.12 12.69
N PRO A 155 0.92 -3.80 12.43
CA PRO A 155 0.01 -3.04 11.58
C PRO A 155 -0.03 -3.56 10.14
N ILE A 156 1.11 -3.96 9.58
CA ILE A 156 1.21 -4.52 8.22
C ILE A 156 0.36 -5.79 8.12
N ARG A 157 0.43 -6.68 9.11
CA ARG A 157 -0.41 -7.89 9.19
C ARG A 157 -1.89 -7.54 9.21
N SER A 158 -2.30 -6.56 10.02
CA SER A 158 -3.70 -6.10 10.05
C SER A 158 -4.15 -5.56 8.68
N TRP A 159 -3.31 -4.81 7.97
CA TRP A 159 -3.65 -4.31 6.64
C TRP A 159 -3.75 -5.43 5.61
N GLU A 160 -2.86 -6.41 5.68
CA GLU A 160 -2.90 -7.60 4.82
C GLU A 160 -4.22 -8.37 4.99
N ASP A 161 -4.76 -8.51 6.20
CA ASP A 161 -6.02 -9.22 6.43
C ASP A 161 -7.16 -8.63 5.58
N TYR A 162 -7.26 -7.30 5.54
CA TYR A 162 -8.23 -6.62 4.69
C TYR A 162 -7.84 -6.67 3.21
N ALA A 163 -6.55 -6.56 2.88
CA ALA A 163 -6.08 -6.58 1.50
C ALA A 163 -6.36 -7.93 0.82
N LEU A 164 -6.24 -9.04 1.54
CA LEU A 164 -6.58 -10.37 1.01
C LEU A 164 -8.03 -10.42 0.51
N GLU A 165 -8.98 -9.84 1.25
CA GLU A 165 -10.38 -9.76 0.85
C GLU A 165 -10.62 -8.74 -0.29
N ILE A 166 -10.04 -7.54 -0.16
CA ILE A 166 -10.19 -6.45 -1.13
C ILE A 166 -9.72 -6.90 -2.53
N PHE A 167 -8.61 -7.64 -2.59
CA PHE A 167 -7.95 -8.01 -3.84
C PHE A 167 -8.29 -9.41 -4.38
N ASP A 168 -9.12 -10.22 -3.71
CA ASP A 168 -9.44 -11.62 -4.10
C ASP A 168 -8.21 -12.53 -4.03
N GLU A 169 -7.38 -12.35 -3.01
CA GLU A 169 -6.19 -13.17 -2.89
C GLU A 169 -6.55 -14.63 -2.60
N ARG A 170 -5.68 -15.54 -3.01
CA ARG A 170 -5.88 -16.99 -2.78
C ARG A 170 -5.75 -17.37 -1.31
N ARG A 171 -4.94 -16.61 -0.56
CA ARG A 171 -4.73 -16.78 0.88
C ARG A 171 -5.82 -16.07 1.67
N SER A 172 -6.08 -16.60 2.87
CA SER A 172 -7.06 -16.07 3.82
C SER A 172 -6.35 -15.53 5.06
N PRO A 173 -6.93 -14.57 5.81
CA PRO A 173 -6.38 -14.08 7.08
C PRO A 173 -6.06 -15.18 8.11
N THR A 174 -6.62 -16.37 7.96
CA THR A 174 -6.41 -17.53 8.84
C THR A 174 -5.16 -18.35 8.50
N ASP A 175 -4.50 -18.07 7.37
CA ASP A 175 -3.27 -18.75 6.97
C ASP A 175 -2.09 -18.30 7.84
N PRO A 176 -1.14 -19.20 8.17
CA PRO A 176 -0.01 -18.87 9.05
C PRO A 176 0.87 -17.77 8.45
N GLU A 177 1.27 -16.83 9.31
CA GLU A 177 2.09 -15.69 8.95
C GLU A 177 3.54 -16.12 8.67
N PRO A 178 4.17 -15.62 7.59
CA PRO A 178 5.61 -15.75 7.42
C PRO A 178 6.38 -14.99 8.52
N ASP A 179 7.44 -15.59 9.05
CA ASP A 179 8.32 -14.94 10.03
C ASP A 179 9.02 -13.72 9.42
N ILE A 180 9.00 -12.60 10.15
CA ILE A 180 9.80 -11.41 9.81
C ILE A 180 11.26 -11.77 10.07
N VAL A 181 12.12 -11.47 9.10
CA VAL A 181 13.57 -11.68 9.26
C VAL A 181 14.23 -10.31 9.28
N THR A 182 14.88 -9.95 10.38
CA THR A 182 15.68 -8.71 10.43
C THR A 182 16.93 -8.85 9.57
N GLY A 183 17.51 -7.73 9.10
CA GLY A 183 18.79 -7.77 8.38
C GLY A 183 19.87 -8.49 9.18
N ARG A 184 19.93 -8.26 10.49
CA ARG A 184 20.89 -8.93 11.40
C ARG A 184 20.63 -10.43 11.53
N GLU A 185 19.38 -10.86 11.70
CA GLU A 185 19.05 -12.29 11.76
C GLU A 185 19.17 -13.01 10.41
N ALA A 186 18.95 -12.30 9.29
CA ALA A 186 19.19 -12.82 7.95
C ALA A 186 20.69 -13.05 7.74
N GLU A 187 21.53 -12.09 8.13
CA GLU A 187 22.99 -12.20 8.11
C GLU A 187 23.47 -13.33 9.02
N ASP A 188 22.93 -13.43 10.24
CA ASP A 188 23.30 -14.50 11.19
C ASP A 188 22.88 -15.89 10.66
N ARG A 189 21.67 -16.04 10.10
CA ARG A 189 21.23 -17.30 9.46
C ARG A 189 22.02 -17.63 8.20
N ALA A 190 22.44 -16.64 7.43
CA ALA A 190 23.32 -16.84 6.26
C ALA A 190 24.70 -17.34 6.71
N ARG A 191 25.29 -16.70 7.73
CA ARG A 191 26.56 -17.10 8.35
C ARG A 191 26.48 -18.52 8.93
N GLU A 192 25.39 -18.87 9.61
CA GLU A 192 25.16 -20.24 10.14
C GLU A 192 25.04 -21.30 9.05
N ARG A 193 24.52 -20.94 7.88
CA ARG A 193 24.38 -21.83 6.71
C ARG A 193 25.63 -21.84 5.81
N GLY A 194 26.67 -21.10 6.15
CA GLY A 194 27.89 -20.98 5.36
C GLY A 194 27.70 -20.23 4.03
N VAL A 195 26.68 -19.37 3.95
CA VAL A 195 26.36 -18.56 2.78
C VAL A 195 26.81 -17.12 3.03
N GLU A 196 27.58 -16.54 2.11
CA GLU A 196 27.99 -15.13 2.20
C GLU A 196 26.76 -14.21 2.22
N PRO A 197 26.63 -13.33 3.23
CA PRO A 197 25.52 -12.38 3.34
C PRO A 197 25.49 -11.42 2.14
N GLU A 198 24.28 -11.00 1.78
CA GLU A 198 24.02 -10.21 0.58
C GLU A 198 24.69 -8.83 0.60
N SER A 199 24.93 -8.29 1.81
CA SER A 199 25.72 -7.08 2.07
C SER A 199 27.19 -7.22 1.66
N GLU A 200 27.78 -8.41 1.81
CA GLU A 200 29.17 -8.70 1.44
C GLU A 200 29.30 -9.00 -0.07
N ARG A 201 28.28 -9.61 -0.70
CA ARG A 201 28.28 -9.86 -2.17
C ARG A 201 28.20 -8.58 -3.01
N ARG A 202 27.38 -7.60 -2.59
CA ARG A 202 27.32 -6.30 -3.28
C ARG A 202 28.63 -5.51 -3.16
N SER A 203 29.35 -5.67 -2.05
CA SER A 203 30.67 -5.05 -1.86
C SER A 203 31.74 -5.61 -2.80
N SER A 204 31.64 -6.89 -3.21
CA SER A 204 32.62 -7.52 -4.10
C SER A 204 32.36 -7.29 -5.59
N ASP A 205 31.13 -6.91 -5.96
CA ASP A 205 30.77 -6.60 -7.36
C ASP A 205 31.08 -5.13 -7.74
N ASP A 206 31.33 -4.27 -6.74
CA ASP A 206 31.67 -2.84 -6.90
C ASP A 206 33.19 -2.55 -6.86
N GLU A 207 34.07 -3.57 -6.76
CA GLU A 207 35.54 -3.48 -6.89
C GLU A 207 36.06 -4.01 -8.25
#